data_AF-X0WDX4-F1
#
_entry.id   AF-X0WDX4-F1
#
_cell.length_a   1.000
_cell.length_b   1.000
_cell.length_c   1.000
_cell.angle_alpha   90.00
_cell.angle_beta   90.00
_cell.angle_gamma   90.00
#
_symmetry.space_group_name_H-M   'P 1'
#
loop_
_entity.id
_entity.type
_entity.pdbx_description
1 polymer ?
#
loop_
_entity_poly.entity_id
_entity_poly.type
_entity_poly.pdbx_seq_one_letter_code
_entity_poly.pdbx_strand_id
1 'polypeptide(L)'
;LVRLEKSRCNVTSHFTGMDSETPIMINLLLELGEDPDHFGENIIQDINKEILKYTSEMTIANTLQKVDIIKRLNAYLKNSLFLLERLKHLTKEQKMAQIYSSEKGRAILELLQERARPRKELLAHLEDKLGKIISNLEITLDPFIKTDLIKQDWIAGFSDILLFLTADFSISRAPPVKIVEAAQNKLPNAVLAKNYLEVSRRFFVNYTPTLEDNLKVANNMINPDKFDYIVLFREKPYPLNKIPKGPG
;
A
#
# COMPACT_ATOMS: atom_id res chain seq x y z
N LEU A 1 -11.11 -1.98 28.20
CA LEU A 1 -10.08 -2.93 28.67
C LEU A 1 -10.34 -4.27 28.00
N VAL A 2 -9.66 -4.57 26.90
CA VAL A 2 -9.72 -5.91 26.28
C VAL A 2 -8.74 -6.79 27.08
N ARG A 3 -9.25 -7.79 27.80
CA ARG A 3 -8.43 -8.76 28.53
C ARG A 3 -7.72 -9.66 27.51
N LEU A 4 -6.40 -9.55 27.42
CA LEU A 4 -5.52 -10.34 26.53
C LEU A 4 -5.45 -11.84 26.90
N GLU A 5 -6.05 -12.27 28.02
CA GLU A 5 -5.87 -13.62 28.58
C GLU A 5 -6.67 -14.74 27.88
N LYS A 6 -7.58 -14.43 26.94
CA LYS A 6 -8.45 -15.47 26.33
C LYS A 6 -8.52 -15.51 24.81
N SER A 7 -7.97 -14.52 24.10
CA SER A 7 -8.02 -14.49 22.64
C SER A 7 -6.62 -14.72 22.09
N ARG A 8 -6.41 -15.80 21.33
CA ARG A 8 -5.20 -15.94 20.52
C ARG A 8 -5.13 -14.71 19.62
N CYS A 9 -4.08 -13.91 19.70
CA CYS A 9 -3.90 -12.73 18.86
C CYS A 9 -2.65 -12.93 18.00
N ASN A 10 -2.70 -12.45 16.77
CA ASN A 10 -1.51 -12.33 15.95
C ASN A 10 -0.79 -11.05 16.36
N VAL A 11 0.55 -11.09 16.41
CA VAL A 11 1.35 -9.96 16.87
C VAL A 11 2.49 -9.74 15.89
N THR A 12 2.70 -8.48 15.52
CA THR A 12 3.97 -8.04 14.92
C THR A 12 4.69 -7.11 15.88
N SER A 13 5.99 -7.30 16.00
CA SER A 13 6.83 -6.62 16.98
C SER A 13 8.02 -5.98 16.28
N HIS A 14 8.33 -4.75 16.67
CA HIS A 14 9.54 -4.05 16.25
C HIS A 14 10.37 -3.71 17.49
N PHE A 15 11.57 -4.28 17.56
CA PHE A 15 12.52 -4.06 18.65
C PHE A 15 13.73 -3.28 18.13
N THR A 16 14.08 -2.18 18.81
CA THR A 16 15.22 -1.34 18.40
C THR A 16 16.59 -1.95 18.73
N GLY A 17 16.63 -3.07 19.45
CA GLY A 17 17.88 -3.69 19.90
C GLY A 17 18.33 -3.18 21.27
N MET A 18 19.14 -3.99 21.95
CA MET A 18 19.72 -3.66 23.26
C MET A 18 20.84 -2.62 23.18
N ASP A 19 21.44 -2.45 21.99
CA ASP A 19 22.51 -1.48 21.73
C ASP A 19 21.98 -0.05 21.52
N SER A 20 20.66 0.13 21.48
CA SER A 20 20.02 1.45 21.43
C SER A 20 20.17 2.17 22.77
N GLU A 21 20.41 3.48 22.77
CA GLU A 21 20.44 4.32 23.98
C GLU A 21 19.15 4.18 24.81
N THR A 22 18.02 3.93 24.14
CA THR A 22 16.75 3.59 24.78
C THR A 22 16.12 2.43 24.03
N PRO A 23 16.21 1.19 24.55
CA PRO A 23 15.57 0.04 23.94
C PRO A 23 14.05 0.17 23.98
N ILE A 24 13.41 0.13 22.81
CA ILE A 24 11.95 0.26 22.66
C ILE A 24 11.42 -0.98 21.94
N MET A 25 10.31 -1.49 22.44
CA MET A 25 9.52 -2.55 21.80
C MET A 25 8.16 -1.98 21.42
N ILE A 26 7.87 -1.97 20.12
CA ILE A 26 6.57 -1.59 19.57
C ILE A 26 5.84 -2.87 19.17
N ASN A 27 4.63 -3.07 19.69
CA ASN A 27 3.81 -4.24 19.38
C ASN A 27 2.49 -3.79 18.74
N LEU A 28 2.18 -4.32 17.56
CA LEU A 28 0.86 -4.24 16.96
C LEU A 28 0.13 -5.56 17.24
N LEU A 29 -0.96 -5.46 17.98
CA LEU A 29 -1.83 -6.57 18.33
C LEU A 29 -2.97 -6.63 17.31
N LEU A 30 -3.13 -7.79 16.68
CA LEU A 30 -4.10 -8.02 15.62
C LEU A 30 -5.19 -8.99 16.07
N GLU A 31 -6.37 -8.87 15.43
CA GLU A 31 -7.49 -9.78 15.70
C GLU A 31 -7.23 -11.19 15.15
N LEU A 32 -8.08 -12.14 15.56
CA LEU A 32 -8.04 -13.50 15.07
C LEU A 32 -8.31 -13.54 13.56
N GLY A 33 -7.31 -13.99 12.78
CA GLY A 33 -7.41 -14.08 11.32
C GLY A 33 -6.80 -12.89 10.59
N GLU A 34 -6.40 -11.83 11.30
CA GLU A 34 -5.60 -10.76 10.74
C GLU A 34 -4.13 -11.14 10.74
N ASP A 35 -3.41 -10.75 9.70
CA ASP A 35 -1.98 -10.99 9.59
C ASP A 35 -1.28 -9.70 9.17
N PRO A 36 -0.10 -9.38 9.76
CA PRO A 36 0.64 -8.16 9.45
C PRO A 36 0.89 -7.95 7.95
N ASP A 37 1.10 -9.03 7.18
CA ASP A 37 1.40 -8.96 5.75
C ASP A 37 0.24 -8.35 4.95
N HIS A 38 -1.01 -8.38 5.46
CA HIS A 38 -2.16 -7.74 4.80
C HIS A 38 -2.02 -6.21 4.71
N PHE A 39 -1.38 -5.57 5.68
CA PHE A 39 -1.27 -4.11 5.74
C PHE A 39 -0.10 -3.58 4.91
N GLY A 40 0.79 -4.45 4.46
CA GLY A 40 2.00 -4.09 3.73
C GLY A 40 3.17 -3.71 4.65
N GLU A 41 4.31 -4.35 4.42
CA GLU A 41 5.52 -4.19 5.25
C GLU A 41 5.97 -2.72 5.37
N ASN A 42 5.99 -1.99 4.26
CA ASN A 42 6.42 -0.58 4.25
C ASN A 42 5.55 0.31 5.13
N ILE A 43 4.23 0.06 5.18
CA ILE A 43 3.31 0.88 5.98
C ILE A 43 3.58 0.66 7.47
N ILE A 44 3.74 -0.58 7.89
CA ILE A 44 4.08 -0.91 9.28
C ILE A 44 5.45 -0.33 9.65
N GLN A 45 6.44 -0.42 8.76
CA GLN A 45 7.76 0.18 8.97
C GLN A 45 7.70 1.70 9.12
N ASP A 46 6.92 2.39 8.30
CA ASP A 46 6.76 3.85 8.38
C ASP A 46 6.05 4.26 9.68
N ILE A 47 5.02 3.50 10.09
CA ILE A 47 4.36 3.70 11.39
C ILE A 47 5.36 3.58 12.54
N ASN A 48 6.18 2.52 12.54
CA ASN A 48 7.19 2.29 13.56
C ASN A 48 8.24 3.42 13.59
N LYS A 49 8.74 3.87 12.43
CA LYS A 49 9.70 4.97 12.34
C LYS A 49 9.14 6.27 12.92
N GLU A 50 7.89 6.62 12.64
CA GLU A 50 7.27 7.82 13.20
C GLU A 50 7.05 7.70 14.72
N ILE A 51 6.63 6.54 15.23
CA ILE A 51 6.53 6.30 16.69
C ILE A 51 7.89 6.48 17.37
N LEU A 52 8.96 5.99 16.74
CA LEU A 52 10.32 6.14 17.27
C LEU A 52 10.74 7.63 17.30
N LYS A 53 10.40 8.44 16.29
CA LYS A 53 10.68 9.88 16.30
C LYS A 53 10.01 10.57 17.49
N TYR A 54 8.72 10.29 17.75
CA TYR A 54 8.04 10.83 18.92
C TYR A 54 8.72 10.42 20.22
N THR A 55 9.15 9.16 20.33
CA THR A 55 9.85 8.68 21.53
C THR A 55 11.21 9.36 21.71
N SER A 56 11.99 9.53 20.65
CA SER A 56 13.26 10.26 20.67
C SER A 56 13.07 11.74 21.05
N GLU A 57 12.03 12.40 20.53
CA GLU A 57 11.65 13.76 20.94
C GLU A 57 11.35 13.84 22.45
N MET A 58 10.66 12.83 23.01
CA MET A 58 10.36 12.78 24.44
C MET A 58 11.60 12.67 25.32
N THR A 59 12.67 12.01 24.87
CA THR A 59 13.90 11.84 25.67
C THR A 59 14.57 13.18 25.99
N ILE A 60 14.53 14.13 25.05
CA ILE A 60 15.23 15.43 25.15
C ILE A 60 14.28 16.54 25.70
N ALA A 61 12.97 16.33 25.62
CA ALA A 61 11.96 17.32 25.98
C ALA A 61 11.80 17.56 27.49
N ASN A 62 11.45 18.81 27.85
CA ASN A 62 11.04 19.14 29.21
C ASN A 62 9.61 18.65 29.53
N THR A 63 9.17 18.73 30.80
CA THR A 63 7.87 18.21 31.24
C THR A 63 6.68 18.77 30.47
N LEU A 64 6.67 20.07 30.14
CA LEU A 64 5.57 20.69 29.39
C LEU A 64 5.56 20.24 27.92
N GLN A 65 6.73 20.15 27.29
CA GLN A 65 6.89 19.66 25.93
C GLN A 65 6.48 18.17 25.82
N LYS A 66 6.83 17.35 26.81
CA LYS A 66 6.41 15.93 26.87
C LYS A 66 4.89 15.78 26.80
N VAL A 67 4.13 16.64 27.49
CA VAL A 67 2.66 16.60 27.44
C VAL A 67 2.13 16.87 26.03
N ASP A 68 2.72 17.82 25.31
CA ASP A 68 2.36 18.09 23.91
C ASP A 68 2.73 16.92 22.98
N ILE A 69 3.94 16.39 23.11
CA ILE A 69 4.41 15.25 22.31
C ILE A 69 3.50 14.03 22.52
N ILE A 70 3.08 13.74 23.76
CA ILE A 70 2.14 12.66 24.07
C ILE A 70 0.79 12.88 23.37
N LYS A 71 0.28 14.12 23.34
CA LYS A 71 -0.97 14.43 22.63
C LYS A 71 -0.84 14.19 21.12
N ARG A 72 0.26 14.65 20.51
CA ARG A 72 0.55 14.43 19.09
C ARG A 72 0.72 12.95 18.77
N LEU A 73 1.46 12.21 19.59
CA LEU A 73 1.62 10.76 19.46
C LEU A 73 0.27 10.04 19.55
N ASN A 74 -0.57 10.35 20.54
CA ASN A 74 -1.89 9.74 20.67
C ASN A 74 -2.79 10.01 19.46
N ALA A 75 -2.75 11.23 18.91
CA ALA A 75 -3.47 11.57 17.70
C ALA A 75 -2.95 10.77 16.49
N TYR A 76 -1.62 10.69 16.35
CA TYR A 76 -0.97 9.91 15.30
C TYR A 76 -1.31 8.41 15.37
N LEU A 77 -1.25 7.81 16.57
CA LEU A 77 -1.60 6.41 16.78
C LEU A 77 -3.07 6.14 16.42
N LYS A 78 -3.97 7.05 16.81
CA LYS A 78 -5.39 6.95 16.44
C LYS A 78 -5.58 7.01 14.92
N ASN A 79 -4.92 7.94 14.23
CA ASN A 79 -4.97 8.05 12.77
C ASN A 79 -4.36 6.82 12.09
N SER A 80 -3.25 6.29 12.63
CA SER A 80 -2.59 5.08 12.13
C SER A 80 -3.49 3.84 12.25
N LEU A 81 -4.22 3.68 13.35
CA LEU A 81 -5.19 2.59 13.49
C LEU A 81 -6.34 2.72 12.49
N PHE A 82 -6.83 3.94 12.25
CA PHE A 82 -7.83 4.20 11.21
C PHE A 82 -7.30 3.88 9.81
N LEU A 83 -6.05 4.24 9.52
CA LEU A 83 -5.37 3.88 8.27
C LEU A 83 -5.31 2.36 8.08
N LEU A 84 -4.87 1.61 9.10
CA LEU A 84 -4.80 0.15 9.06
C LEU A 84 -6.19 -0.47 8.82
N GLU A 85 -7.24 0.08 9.43
CA GLU A 85 -8.62 -0.36 9.19
C GLU A 85 -9.02 -0.14 7.73
N ARG A 86 -8.71 1.03 7.15
CA ARG A 86 -9.00 1.32 5.73
C ARG A 86 -8.27 0.39 4.77
N LEU A 87 -7.06 -0.06 5.10
CA LEU A 87 -6.27 -1.00 4.29
C LEU A 87 -6.92 -2.39 4.20
N LYS A 88 -7.85 -2.75 5.09
CA LYS A 88 -8.63 -4.00 4.96
C LYS A 88 -9.65 -3.93 3.82
N HIS A 89 -10.02 -2.72 3.41
CA HIS A 89 -11.13 -2.45 2.49
C HIS A 89 -10.67 -1.76 1.19
N LEU A 90 -9.55 -2.20 0.63
CA LEU A 90 -9.03 -1.67 -0.63
C LEU A 90 -9.95 -1.98 -1.82
N THR A 91 -10.10 -0.98 -2.71
CA THR A 91 -10.77 -1.15 -4.01
C THR A 91 -9.99 -2.11 -4.93
N LYS A 92 -10.61 -2.56 -6.03
CA LYS A 92 -9.93 -3.44 -7.02
C LYS A 92 -8.65 -2.81 -7.57
N GLU A 93 -8.69 -1.53 -7.92
CA GLU A 93 -7.52 -0.76 -8.40
C GLU A 93 -6.41 -0.70 -7.33
N GLN A 94 -6.76 -0.46 -6.08
CA GLN A 94 -5.79 -0.42 -4.98
C GLN A 94 -5.20 -1.81 -4.66
N LYS A 95 -5.98 -2.88 -4.80
CA LYS A 95 -5.46 -4.26 -4.68
C LYS A 95 -4.49 -4.61 -5.80
N MET A 96 -4.75 -4.17 -7.03
CA MET A 96 -3.77 -4.30 -8.13
C MET A 96 -2.49 -3.52 -7.83
N ALA A 97 -2.60 -2.31 -7.28
CA ALA A 97 -1.44 -1.56 -6.80
C ALA A 97 -0.70 -2.28 -5.66
N GLN A 98 -1.41 -2.91 -4.72
CA GLN A 98 -0.85 -3.73 -3.62
C GLN A 98 -0.02 -4.90 -4.14
N ILE A 99 -0.52 -5.60 -5.17
CA ILE A 99 0.23 -6.66 -5.84
C ILE A 99 1.53 -6.10 -6.42
N TYR A 100 1.45 -4.99 -7.16
CA TYR A 100 2.60 -4.45 -7.86
C TYR A 100 3.63 -3.78 -6.94
N SER A 101 3.22 -3.21 -5.79
CA SER A 101 4.16 -2.60 -4.85
C SER A 101 4.99 -3.64 -4.08
N SER A 102 4.44 -4.84 -3.90
CA SER A 102 5.09 -5.94 -3.21
C SER A 102 6.12 -6.64 -4.10
N GLU A 103 7.33 -6.86 -3.58
CA GLU A 103 8.34 -7.69 -4.24
C GLU A 103 7.83 -9.13 -4.45
N LYS A 104 7.16 -9.70 -3.44
CA LYS A 104 6.47 -11.00 -3.53
C LYS A 104 5.42 -11.00 -4.63
N GLY A 105 4.60 -9.94 -4.70
CA GLY A 105 3.54 -9.82 -5.71
C GLY A 105 4.08 -9.74 -7.14
N ARG A 106 5.13 -8.94 -7.38
CA ARG A 106 5.80 -8.89 -8.69
C ARG A 106 6.41 -10.23 -9.07
N ALA A 107 7.06 -10.91 -8.12
CA ALA A 107 7.64 -12.24 -8.36
C ALA A 107 6.57 -13.28 -8.72
N ILE A 108 5.39 -13.24 -8.09
CA ILE A 108 4.26 -14.11 -8.45
C ILE A 108 3.78 -13.83 -9.87
N LEU A 109 3.62 -12.57 -10.26
CA LEU A 109 3.23 -12.20 -11.62
C LEU A 109 4.22 -12.79 -12.64
N GLU A 110 5.52 -12.54 -12.44
CA GLU A 110 6.58 -13.06 -13.32
C GLU A 110 6.56 -14.59 -13.43
N LEU A 111 6.44 -15.31 -12.29
CA LEU A 111 6.44 -16.78 -12.27
C LEU A 111 5.21 -17.40 -12.94
N LEU A 112 4.05 -16.75 -12.84
CA LEU A 112 2.80 -17.24 -13.43
C LEU A 112 2.59 -16.78 -14.88
N GLN A 113 3.26 -15.70 -15.31
CA GLN A 113 3.35 -15.34 -16.73
C GLN A 113 4.07 -16.41 -17.55
N GLU A 114 5.05 -17.12 -16.96
CA GLU A 114 5.77 -18.20 -17.63
C GLU A 114 4.87 -19.43 -17.86
N ARG A 115 4.19 -19.91 -16.80
CA ARG A 115 3.24 -21.02 -16.85
C ARG A 115 2.41 -21.12 -15.58
N ALA A 116 1.32 -21.89 -15.66
CA ALA A 116 0.57 -22.32 -14.48
C ALA A 116 1.41 -23.23 -13.57
N ARG A 117 1.26 -23.06 -12.26
CA ARG A 117 2.05 -23.78 -11.23
C ARG A 117 1.17 -24.20 -10.06
N PRO A 118 1.43 -25.35 -9.42
CA PRO A 118 0.78 -25.70 -8.17
C PRO A 118 1.34 -24.84 -7.03
N ARG A 119 0.55 -24.64 -5.97
CA ARG A 119 0.91 -23.78 -4.83
C ARG A 119 2.27 -24.10 -4.20
N LYS A 120 2.59 -25.39 -4.02
CA LYS A 120 3.85 -25.83 -3.40
C LYS A 120 5.06 -25.44 -4.25
N GLU A 121 4.94 -25.59 -5.57
CA GLU A 121 5.99 -25.23 -6.51
C GLU A 121 6.16 -23.70 -6.57
N LEU A 122 5.05 -22.96 -6.58
CA LEU A 122 5.09 -21.49 -6.52
C LEU A 122 5.78 -21.01 -5.23
N LEU A 123 5.45 -21.58 -4.07
CA LEU A 123 6.08 -21.24 -2.79
C LEU A 123 7.59 -21.46 -2.84
N ALA A 124 8.03 -22.65 -3.26
CA ALA A 124 9.46 -22.98 -3.33
C ALA A 124 10.23 -22.03 -4.25
N HIS A 125 9.68 -21.70 -5.42
CA HIS A 125 10.30 -20.74 -6.34
C HIS A 125 10.33 -19.31 -5.80
N LEU A 126 9.29 -18.89 -5.08
CA LEU A 126 9.27 -17.56 -4.47
C LEU A 126 10.31 -17.45 -3.35
N GLU A 127 10.43 -18.45 -2.48
CA GLU A 127 11.41 -18.44 -1.39
C GLU A 127 12.84 -18.46 -1.93
N ASP A 128 13.11 -19.27 -2.96
CA ASP A 128 14.40 -19.32 -3.64
C ASP A 128 14.75 -17.97 -4.30
N LYS A 129 13.82 -17.40 -5.06
CA LYS A 129 14.03 -16.13 -5.77
C LYS A 129 14.22 -14.93 -4.83
N LEU A 130 13.53 -14.92 -3.69
CA LEU A 130 13.55 -13.79 -2.75
C LEU A 130 14.57 -13.98 -1.62
N GLY A 131 15.10 -15.19 -1.43
CA GLY A 131 15.97 -15.53 -0.30
C GLY A 131 15.30 -15.35 1.07
N LYS A 132 13.97 -15.48 1.13
CA LYS A 132 13.15 -15.22 2.32
C LYS A 132 12.09 -16.30 2.48
N ILE A 133 11.86 -16.73 3.71
CA ILE A 133 10.76 -17.65 4.04
C ILE A 133 9.43 -16.91 3.93
N ILE A 134 8.45 -17.51 3.27
CA ILE A 134 7.10 -16.97 3.16
C ILE A 134 6.20 -17.74 4.14
N SER A 135 5.86 -17.09 5.24
CA SER A 135 5.06 -17.67 6.32
C SER A 135 3.66 -18.10 5.87
N ASN A 136 3.01 -17.33 4.97
CA ASN A 136 1.66 -17.62 4.50
C ASN A 136 1.45 -17.20 3.04
N LEU A 137 1.40 -18.20 2.16
CA LEU A 137 1.14 -17.99 0.74
C LEU A 137 -0.30 -17.52 0.46
N GLU A 138 -1.30 -17.99 1.21
CA GLU A 138 -2.71 -17.65 0.93
C GLU A 138 -2.97 -16.15 1.11
N ILE A 139 -2.33 -15.52 2.10
CA ILE A 139 -2.40 -14.07 2.30
C ILE A 139 -1.77 -13.33 1.12
N THR A 140 -0.64 -13.84 0.63
CA THR A 140 0.05 -13.24 -0.52
C THR A 140 -0.77 -13.38 -1.80
N LEU A 141 -1.55 -14.47 -1.94
CA LEU A 141 -2.42 -14.74 -3.09
C LEU A 141 -3.79 -14.05 -2.98
N ASP A 142 -4.25 -13.68 -1.80
CA ASP A 142 -5.57 -13.08 -1.58
C ASP A 142 -5.86 -11.85 -2.47
N PRO A 143 -4.94 -10.88 -2.64
CA PRO A 143 -5.14 -9.78 -3.57
C PRO A 143 -5.34 -10.24 -5.03
N PHE A 144 -4.63 -11.29 -5.46
CA PHE A 144 -4.75 -11.83 -6.82
C PHE A 144 -6.11 -12.49 -7.07
N ILE A 145 -6.59 -13.25 -6.08
CA ILE A 145 -7.90 -13.89 -6.15
C ILE A 145 -9.00 -12.83 -6.14
N LYS A 146 -8.93 -11.85 -5.22
CA LYS A 146 -9.91 -10.76 -5.11
C LYS A 146 -9.92 -9.80 -6.31
N THR A 147 -8.89 -9.83 -7.15
CA THR A 147 -8.81 -9.05 -8.38
C THR A 147 -9.10 -9.88 -9.64
N ASP A 148 -9.40 -11.17 -9.48
CA ASP A 148 -9.62 -12.14 -10.56
C ASP A 148 -8.41 -12.31 -11.49
N LEU A 149 -7.20 -11.99 -11.02
CA LEU A 149 -5.94 -12.15 -11.78
C LEU A 149 -5.44 -13.59 -11.76
N ILE A 150 -5.79 -14.35 -10.71
CA ILE A 150 -5.47 -15.76 -10.62
C ILE A 150 -6.74 -16.59 -10.48
N LYS A 151 -6.83 -17.67 -11.24
CA LYS A 151 -7.83 -18.72 -11.07
C LYS A 151 -7.17 -20.03 -10.62
N GLN A 152 -7.85 -20.75 -9.74
CA GLN A 152 -7.48 -22.12 -9.36
C GLN A 152 -8.29 -23.10 -10.19
N ASP A 153 -7.60 -24.03 -10.86
CA ASP A 153 -8.28 -25.09 -11.62
C ASP A 153 -7.47 -26.39 -11.60
N TRP A 154 -8.13 -27.51 -11.87
CA TRP A 154 -7.47 -28.79 -12.05
C TRP A 154 -7.41 -29.13 -13.54
N ILE A 155 -6.32 -29.75 -13.97
CA ILE A 155 -6.17 -30.27 -15.34
C ILE A 155 -6.15 -31.79 -15.26
N ALA A 156 -6.92 -32.46 -16.12
CA ALA A 156 -6.87 -33.91 -16.24
C ALA A 156 -5.43 -34.38 -16.53
N GLY A 157 -4.93 -35.31 -15.70
CA GLY A 157 -3.54 -35.79 -15.77
C GLY A 157 -2.61 -35.16 -14.74
N PHE A 158 -3.03 -34.12 -14.03
CA PHE A 158 -2.31 -33.55 -12.89
C PHE A 158 -3.01 -33.89 -11.58
N SER A 159 -2.23 -34.23 -10.55
CA SER A 159 -2.74 -34.55 -9.21
C SER A 159 -3.05 -33.30 -8.38
N ASP A 160 -2.41 -32.18 -8.70
CA ASP A 160 -2.49 -30.94 -7.93
C ASP A 160 -3.36 -29.87 -8.62
N ILE A 161 -3.96 -29.01 -7.81
CA ILE A 161 -4.64 -27.79 -8.28
C ILE A 161 -3.58 -26.77 -8.72
N LEU A 162 -3.74 -26.27 -9.94
CA LEU A 162 -2.84 -25.30 -10.56
C LEU A 162 -3.40 -23.87 -10.42
N LEU A 163 -2.49 -22.92 -10.27
CA LEU A 163 -2.77 -21.48 -10.30
C LEU A 163 -2.51 -20.98 -11.72
N PHE A 164 -3.52 -20.37 -12.33
CA PHE A 164 -3.45 -19.79 -13.67
C PHE A 164 -3.55 -18.28 -13.58
N LEU A 165 -2.63 -17.58 -14.24
CA LEU A 165 -2.79 -16.15 -14.50
C LEU A 165 -3.87 -15.99 -15.59
N THR A 166 -4.96 -15.32 -15.26
CA THR A 166 -6.10 -15.08 -16.19
C THR A 166 -5.93 -13.80 -16.97
N ALA A 167 -5.26 -12.81 -16.37
CA ALA A 167 -4.98 -11.52 -16.95
C ALA A 167 -3.68 -10.97 -16.37
N ASP A 168 -3.00 -10.17 -17.18
CA ASP A 168 -1.81 -9.41 -16.77
C ASP A 168 -2.14 -7.91 -16.71
N PHE A 169 -1.32 -7.13 -16.02
CA PHE A 169 -1.51 -5.69 -15.93
C PHE A 169 -0.19 -4.93 -15.82
N SER A 170 -0.23 -3.66 -16.22
CA SER A 170 0.86 -2.71 -16.01
C SER A 170 0.34 -1.46 -15.29
N ILE A 171 1.25 -0.79 -14.59
CA ILE A 171 0.97 0.49 -13.93
C ILE A 171 1.75 1.57 -14.66
N SER A 172 1.07 2.67 -15.01
CA SER A 172 1.69 3.86 -15.59
C SER A 172 0.84 5.08 -15.28
N ARG A 173 1.44 6.27 -15.36
CA ARG A 173 0.72 7.53 -15.22
C ARG A 173 -0.02 7.86 -16.50
N ALA A 174 -1.23 8.36 -16.36
CA ALA A 174 -2.01 8.93 -17.45
C ALA A 174 -2.59 10.29 -17.01
N PRO A 175 -2.78 11.24 -17.94
CA PRO A 175 -3.49 12.46 -17.63
C PRO A 175 -4.97 12.13 -17.30
N PRO A 176 -5.57 12.78 -16.29
CA PRO A 176 -6.99 12.60 -15.98
C PRO A 176 -7.91 12.91 -17.17
N VAL A 177 -8.56 11.89 -17.73
CA VAL A 177 -9.38 11.99 -18.94
C VAL A 177 -10.44 13.08 -18.83
N LYS A 178 -11.23 13.08 -17.75
CA LYS A 178 -12.28 14.08 -17.51
C LYS A 178 -11.75 15.52 -17.46
N ILE A 179 -10.57 15.72 -16.89
CA ILE A 179 -9.96 17.06 -16.81
C ILE A 179 -9.42 17.49 -18.18
N VAL A 180 -8.81 16.57 -18.94
CA VAL A 180 -8.36 16.84 -20.31
C VAL A 180 -9.55 17.22 -21.19
N GLU A 181 -10.65 16.47 -21.14
CA GLU A 181 -11.89 16.76 -21.87
C GLU A 181 -12.50 18.12 -21.46
N ALA A 182 -12.56 18.41 -20.16
CA ALA A 182 -13.03 19.70 -19.67
C ALA A 182 -12.14 20.86 -20.14
N ALA A 183 -10.81 20.67 -20.15
CA ALA A 183 -9.86 21.67 -20.60
C ALA A 183 -9.95 21.89 -22.13
N GLN A 184 -10.20 20.84 -22.92
CA GLN A 184 -10.49 20.99 -24.36
C GLN A 184 -11.72 21.87 -24.59
N ASN A 185 -12.71 21.78 -23.70
CA ASN A 185 -13.90 22.64 -23.66
C ASN A 185 -13.68 24.00 -22.96
N LYS A 186 -12.43 24.40 -22.72
CA LYS A 186 -12.04 25.70 -22.10
C LYS A 186 -12.52 25.89 -20.65
N LEU A 187 -12.80 24.80 -19.93
CA LEU A 187 -13.16 24.83 -18.51
C LEU A 187 -11.91 24.63 -17.62
N PRO A 188 -11.85 25.26 -16.42
CA PRO A 188 -12.85 26.17 -15.85
C PRO A 188 -12.77 27.59 -16.46
N ASN A 189 -11.67 27.92 -17.14
CA ASN A 189 -11.56 29.09 -18.02
C ASN A 189 -10.48 28.81 -19.07
N ALA A 190 -10.50 29.57 -20.17
CA ALA A 190 -9.64 29.33 -21.32
C ALA A 190 -8.13 29.40 -21.01
N VAL A 191 -7.72 30.29 -20.09
CA VAL A 191 -6.30 30.49 -19.75
C VAL A 191 -5.76 29.28 -18.99
N LEU A 192 -6.44 28.87 -17.92
CA LEU A 192 -6.04 27.71 -17.12
C LEU A 192 -6.12 26.42 -17.92
N ALA A 193 -7.16 26.26 -18.74
CA ALA A 193 -7.34 25.09 -19.58
C ALA A 193 -6.18 24.92 -20.57
N LYS A 194 -5.80 26.00 -21.27
CA LYS A 194 -4.67 25.99 -22.20
C LYS A 194 -3.36 25.64 -21.48
N ASN A 195 -3.09 26.30 -20.35
CA ASN A 195 -1.88 26.04 -19.56
C ASN A 195 -1.81 24.58 -19.07
N TYR A 196 -2.93 24.03 -18.61
CA TYR A 196 -2.99 22.63 -18.17
C TYR A 196 -2.65 21.66 -19.30
N LEU A 197 -3.27 21.84 -20.48
CA LEU A 197 -3.02 20.97 -21.64
C LEU A 197 -1.57 21.06 -22.11
N GLU A 198 -0.97 22.25 -22.10
CA GLU A 198 0.45 22.44 -22.47
C GLU A 198 1.40 21.77 -21.49
N VAL A 199 1.20 21.96 -20.17
CA VAL A 199 2.03 21.34 -19.13
C VAL A 199 1.86 19.82 -19.15
N SER A 200 0.62 19.34 -19.25
CA SER A 200 0.31 17.90 -19.33
C SER A 200 0.99 17.27 -20.55
N ARG A 201 0.83 17.85 -21.74
CA ARG A 201 1.48 17.36 -22.95
C ARG A 201 3.01 17.34 -22.80
N ARG A 202 3.59 18.43 -22.28
CA ARG A 202 5.05 18.52 -22.08
C ARG A 202 5.58 17.42 -21.17
N PHE A 203 4.85 17.11 -20.09
CA PHE A 203 5.20 16.02 -19.19
C PHE A 203 5.15 14.66 -19.93
N PHE A 204 4.04 14.37 -20.61
CA PHE A 204 3.81 13.05 -21.20
C PHE A 204 4.58 12.78 -22.50
N VAL A 205 5.06 13.80 -23.21
CA VAL A 205 5.88 13.63 -24.43
C VAL A 205 7.18 12.86 -24.15
N ASN A 206 7.79 13.08 -22.98
CA ASN A 206 9.03 12.40 -22.59
C ASN A 206 8.80 11.37 -21.47
N TYR A 207 7.55 11.10 -21.10
CA TYR A 207 7.24 10.18 -20.02
C TYR A 207 7.48 8.74 -20.47
N THR A 208 8.49 8.10 -19.89
CA THR A 208 8.74 6.67 -20.03
C THR A 208 8.56 6.01 -18.68
N PRO A 209 7.58 5.11 -18.52
CA PRO A 209 7.40 4.38 -17.27
C PRO A 209 8.67 3.60 -16.90
N THR A 210 9.16 3.80 -15.68
CA THR A 210 10.27 3.02 -15.11
C THR A 210 9.76 2.22 -13.92
N LEU A 211 10.47 1.16 -13.54
CA LEU A 211 10.11 0.39 -12.34
C LEU A 211 10.01 1.29 -11.11
N GLU A 212 10.98 2.20 -10.92
CA GLU A 212 10.97 3.14 -9.79
C GLU A 212 9.73 4.06 -9.82
N ASP A 213 9.35 4.58 -11.00
CA ASP A 213 8.15 5.40 -11.13
C ASP A 213 6.89 4.60 -10.82
N ASN A 214 6.79 3.38 -11.35
CA ASN A 214 5.64 2.50 -11.15
C ASN A 214 5.48 2.10 -9.67
N LEU A 215 6.58 1.85 -8.96
CA LEU A 215 6.56 1.58 -7.52
C LEU A 215 6.11 2.81 -6.72
N LYS A 216 6.56 4.01 -7.10
CA LYS A 216 6.08 5.26 -6.48
C LYS A 216 4.56 5.43 -6.70
N VAL A 217 4.07 5.15 -7.90
CA VAL A 217 2.63 5.18 -8.21
C VAL A 217 1.88 4.16 -7.36
N ALA A 218 2.30 2.89 -7.37
CA ALA A 218 1.65 1.83 -6.62
C ALA A 218 1.60 2.12 -5.11
N ASN A 219 2.71 2.56 -4.51
CA ASN A 219 2.77 2.93 -3.09
C ASN A 219 1.83 4.08 -2.74
N ASN A 220 1.68 5.07 -3.62
CA ASN A 220 0.72 6.16 -3.42
C ASN A 220 -0.73 5.71 -3.57
N MET A 221 -1.01 4.74 -4.43
CA MET A 221 -2.37 4.21 -4.64
C MET A 221 -2.84 3.32 -3.48
N ILE A 222 -1.94 2.57 -2.84
CA ILE A 222 -2.30 1.71 -1.71
C ILE A 222 -2.66 2.53 -0.48
N ASN A 223 -1.98 3.66 -0.26
CA ASN A 223 -2.28 4.56 0.85
C ASN A 223 -3.70 5.17 0.64
N PRO A 224 -4.71 4.82 1.45
CA PRO A 224 -6.08 5.26 1.25
C PRO A 224 -6.25 6.78 1.33
N ASP A 225 -5.50 7.46 2.20
CA ASP A 225 -5.58 8.92 2.34
C ASP A 225 -5.08 9.62 1.07
N LYS A 226 -3.98 9.13 0.48
CA LYS A 226 -3.48 9.61 -0.82
C LYS A 226 -4.41 9.23 -1.96
N PHE A 227 -4.98 8.03 -1.92
CA PHE A 227 -5.89 7.53 -2.96
C PHE A 227 -7.15 8.39 -3.06
N ASP A 228 -7.70 8.85 -1.94
CA ASP A 228 -8.87 9.76 -1.94
C ASP A 228 -8.58 11.03 -2.75
N TYR A 229 -7.38 11.62 -2.60
CA TYR A 229 -6.97 12.76 -3.41
C TYR A 229 -6.79 12.41 -4.87
N ILE A 230 -6.23 11.23 -5.18
CA ILE A 230 -6.08 10.78 -6.56
C ILE A 230 -7.46 10.66 -7.22
N VAL A 231 -8.45 10.08 -6.54
CA VAL A 231 -9.84 9.98 -7.03
C VAL A 231 -10.41 11.38 -7.24
N LEU A 232 -10.29 12.28 -6.25
CA LEU A 232 -10.77 13.66 -6.38
C LEU A 232 -10.15 14.38 -7.59
N PHE A 233 -8.82 14.33 -7.72
CA PHE A 233 -8.08 14.99 -8.80
C PHE A 233 -8.19 14.28 -10.16
N ARG A 234 -8.84 13.11 -10.23
CA ARG A 234 -9.24 12.50 -11.51
C ARG A 234 -10.56 13.05 -12.03
N GLU A 235 -11.42 13.55 -11.15
CA GLU A 235 -12.81 13.91 -11.47
C GLU A 235 -12.96 15.35 -11.99
N LYS A 236 -12.33 16.33 -11.33
CA LYS A 236 -12.48 17.75 -11.70
C LYS A 236 -11.35 18.62 -11.14
N PRO A 237 -11.15 19.83 -11.70
CA PRO A 237 -10.27 20.83 -11.08
C PRO A 237 -10.89 21.38 -9.78
N TYR A 238 -10.04 21.64 -8.79
CA TYR A 238 -10.44 22.22 -7.51
C TYR A 238 -9.70 23.55 -7.26
N PRO A 239 -10.39 24.59 -6.77
CA PRO A 239 -9.74 25.74 -6.16
C PRO A 239 -8.91 25.30 -4.95
N LEU A 240 -7.73 25.90 -4.75
CA LEU A 240 -6.81 25.53 -3.66
C LEU A 240 -7.47 25.58 -2.27
N ASN A 241 -8.34 26.56 -2.03
CA ASN A 241 -9.07 26.72 -0.77
C ASN A 241 -10.23 25.72 -0.58
N LYS A 242 -10.56 24.93 -1.61
CA LYS A 242 -11.63 23.91 -1.57
C LYS A 242 -11.10 22.47 -1.62
N ILE A 243 -9.77 22.29 -1.60
CA ILE A 243 -9.18 20.96 -1.45
C ILE A 243 -9.44 20.49 -0.01
N PRO A 244 -10.04 19.31 0.18
CA PRO A 244 -10.23 18.76 1.53
C PRO A 244 -8.91 18.74 2.30
N LYS A 245 -8.95 19.11 3.58
CA LYS A 245 -7.79 18.92 4.46
C LYS A 245 -7.83 17.48 4.94
N GLY A 246 -6.77 16.73 4.64
CA GLY A 246 -6.64 15.33 5.02
C GLY A 246 -6.49 15.18 6.52
N PRO A 247 -6.68 13.96 7.05
CA PRO A 247 -6.15 13.64 8.36
C PRO A 247 -4.63 13.81 8.25
N GLY A 248 -4.09 14.80 8.96
CA GLY A 248 -2.64 15.00 9.07
C GLY A 248 -1.96 13.81 9.72
#